data_AF-A0A7J5WAJ4-F1
#
_entry.id   AF-A0A7J5WAJ4-F1
#
_cell.length_a   1.000
_cell.length_b   1.000
_cell.length_c   1.000
_cell.angle_alpha   90.00
_cell.angle_beta   90.00
_cell.angle_gamma   90.00
#
_symmetry.space_group_name_H-M   'P 1'
#
loop_
_entity.id
_entity.type
_entity.pdbx_description
1 polymer ?
#
loop_
_entity_poly.entity_id
_entity_poly.type
_entity_poly.pdbx_seq_one_letter_code
_entity_poly.pdbx_strand_id
1 'polypeptide(L)'
;MKPKPPTHITVFAKADGAAPTYWECPSCGFLSGDARFLDTEHPCPECGAVGVERRRFPSDRVRRLDERIRSYQKQGDGEIVVILVMTLLETILEDILDRMMDAHGGDLPLRRMIMDSQRSIGVRIGKLFPALAGEEFEEAAAELGYRDFPKHWRTMREARNAFIHDSPFGGPRERLDARMGEDAMVLLDQAYRLFVLLNNRFVADGHTRS
;
A
#
# COMPACT_ATOMS: atom_id res chain seq x y z
N MET A 1 -18.10 -19.14 5.90
CA MET A 1 -18.23 -18.51 7.23
C MET A 1 -18.23 -17.00 7.04
N LYS A 2 -19.15 -16.26 7.65
CA LYS A 2 -19.08 -14.78 7.63
C LYS A 2 -17.86 -14.32 8.43
N PRO A 3 -17.05 -13.38 7.93
CA PRO A 3 -15.93 -12.84 8.70
C PRO A 3 -16.46 -12.18 9.98
N LYS A 4 -15.78 -12.44 11.09
CA LYS A 4 -16.03 -11.75 12.38
C LYS A 4 -15.74 -10.26 12.16
N PRO A 5 -16.57 -9.32 12.67
CA PRO A 5 -16.31 -7.91 12.54
C PRO A 5 -14.93 -7.57 13.14
N PRO A 6 -14.19 -6.62 12.55
CA PRO A 6 -12.88 -6.22 13.05
C PRO A 6 -13.02 -5.77 14.51
N THR A 7 -12.14 -6.30 15.35
CA THR A 7 -12.12 -6.04 16.79
C THR A 7 -11.54 -4.68 17.15
N HIS A 8 -10.94 -3.99 16.16
CA HIS A 8 -10.21 -2.75 16.35
C HIS A 8 -10.63 -1.68 15.32
N ILE A 9 -10.43 -0.41 15.69
CA ILE A 9 -10.59 0.72 14.77
C ILE A 9 -9.20 1.13 14.29
N THR A 10 -8.98 1.15 12.97
CA THR A 10 -7.75 1.67 12.39
C THR A 10 -7.69 3.19 12.59
N VAL A 11 -6.70 3.65 13.34
CA VAL A 11 -6.42 5.08 13.48
C VAL A 11 -5.48 5.49 12.35
N PHE A 12 -5.87 6.47 11.55
CA PHE A 12 -5.02 6.97 10.46
C PHE A 12 -4.02 8.02 10.93
N ALA A 13 -2.87 8.09 10.26
CA ALA A 13 -1.93 9.18 10.43
C ALA A 13 -2.59 10.53 10.09
N LYS A 14 -2.10 11.61 10.71
CA LYS A 14 -2.58 12.97 10.41
C LYS A 14 -2.34 13.31 8.93
N ALA A 15 -3.32 13.98 8.31
CA ALA A 15 -3.22 14.47 6.94
C ALA A 15 -2.68 15.91 6.95
N ASP A 16 -1.38 16.07 7.19
CA ASP A 16 -0.69 17.37 7.23
C ASP A 16 0.05 17.69 5.91
N GLY A 17 -0.16 16.87 4.88
CA GLY A 17 0.49 17.01 3.58
C GLY A 17 1.92 16.46 3.54
N ALA A 18 2.44 15.90 4.63
CA ALA A 18 3.70 15.15 4.65
C ALA A 18 3.46 13.65 4.41
N ALA A 19 4.56 12.89 4.30
CA ALA A 19 4.49 11.44 4.21
C ALA A 19 3.89 10.85 5.50
N PRO A 20 2.78 10.11 5.44
CA PRO A 20 2.12 9.62 6.63
C PRO A 20 3.01 8.64 7.38
N THR A 21 3.00 8.73 8.71
CA THR A 21 3.73 7.82 9.58
C THR A 21 2.75 6.92 10.29
N TYR A 22 3.01 5.62 10.23
CA TYR A 22 2.33 4.59 11.00
C TYR A 22 3.34 3.81 11.83
N TRP A 23 2.82 3.16 12.86
CA TRP A 23 3.57 2.35 13.80
C TRP A 23 3.01 0.94 13.76
N GLU A 24 3.92 -0.02 13.64
CA GLU A 24 3.62 -1.42 13.44
C GLU A 24 3.88 -2.22 14.71
N CYS A 25 2.92 -3.05 15.10
CA CYS A 25 3.12 -4.08 16.11
C CYS A 25 3.97 -5.21 15.53
N PRO A 26 5.16 -5.52 16.08
CA PRO A 26 5.99 -6.60 15.55
C PRO A 26 5.41 -8.00 15.79
N SER A 27 4.43 -8.14 16.69
CA SER A 27 3.84 -9.43 17.05
C SER A 27 2.73 -9.89 16.10
N CYS A 28 1.95 -8.96 15.54
CA CYS A 28 0.86 -9.29 14.61
C CYS A 28 0.86 -8.45 13.32
N GLY A 29 1.72 -7.44 13.20
CA GLY A 29 1.75 -6.56 12.02
C GLY A 29 0.69 -5.46 12.00
N PHE A 30 -0.11 -5.30 13.06
CA PHE A 30 -1.11 -4.21 13.14
C PHE A 30 -0.47 -2.83 12.98
N LEU A 31 -1.04 -2.01 12.10
CA LEU A 31 -0.63 -0.63 11.82
C LEU A 31 -1.60 0.38 12.43
N SER A 32 -1.04 1.33 13.18
CA SER A 32 -1.78 2.46 13.75
C SER A 32 -1.09 3.77 13.39
N GLY A 33 -1.86 4.85 13.22
CA GLY A 33 -1.39 6.23 13.15
C GLY A 33 -1.46 6.96 14.50
N ASP A 34 -1.86 6.28 15.57
CA ASP A 34 -1.91 6.84 16.91
C ASP A 34 -0.49 6.99 17.49
N ALA A 35 -0.09 8.21 17.84
CA ALA A 35 1.20 8.47 18.44
C ALA A 35 1.41 7.76 19.79
N ARG A 36 0.32 7.41 20.50
CA ARG A 36 0.41 6.59 21.73
C ARG A 36 0.96 5.19 21.46
N PHE A 37 0.89 4.71 20.21
CA PHE A 37 1.46 3.42 19.84
C PHE A 37 2.98 3.37 19.97
N LEU A 38 3.66 4.52 20.01
CA LEU A 38 5.10 4.62 20.32
C LEU A 38 5.45 4.18 21.74
N ASP A 39 4.52 4.34 22.67
CA ASP A 39 4.69 3.89 24.04
C ASP A 39 4.64 2.36 24.07
N THR A 40 5.74 1.73 24.49
CA THR A 40 5.81 0.26 24.56
C THR A 40 4.89 -0.30 25.64
N GLU A 41 4.45 0.51 26.60
CA GLU A 41 3.44 0.12 27.60
C GLU A 41 2.01 0.17 27.03
N HIS A 42 1.79 0.89 25.91
CA HIS A 42 0.50 0.91 25.24
C HIS A 42 0.26 -0.41 24.50
N PRO A 43 -0.77 -1.20 24.88
CA PRO A 43 -0.99 -2.52 24.31
C PRO A 43 -1.40 -2.42 22.83
N CYS A 44 -0.99 -3.42 22.05
CA CYS A 44 -1.52 -3.60 20.70
C CYS A 44 -3.05 -3.79 20.76
N PRO A 45 -3.87 -2.99 20.05
CA PRO A 45 -5.33 -3.14 20.11
C PRO A 45 -5.80 -4.45 19.46
N GLU A 46 -4.95 -5.08 18.65
CA GLU A 46 -5.28 -6.36 18.02
C GLU A 46 -4.82 -7.56 18.87
N CYS A 47 -3.53 -7.65 19.21
CA CYS A 47 -2.98 -8.82 19.91
C CYS A 47 -2.65 -8.61 21.40
N GLY A 48 -2.83 -7.41 21.94
CA GLY A 48 -2.51 -7.08 23.34
C GLY A 48 -1.02 -6.94 23.68
N ALA A 49 -0.11 -7.14 22.72
CA ALA A 49 1.33 -7.12 22.97
C ALA A 49 1.83 -5.76 23.52
N VAL A 50 2.62 -5.82 24.60
CA VAL A 50 3.31 -4.72 25.29
C VAL A 50 4.82 -5.01 25.37
N GLY A 51 5.63 -4.01 25.70
CA GLY A 51 7.08 -4.13 25.90
C GLY A 51 7.90 -4.36 24.63
N VAL A 52 7.26 -4.28 23.45
CA VAL A 52 7.90 -4.53 22.14
C VAL A 52 8.14 -3.22 21.40
N GLU A 53 9.33 -3.05 20.84
CA GLU A 53 9.66 -1.87 20.03
C GLU A 53 8.83 -1.87 18.73
N ARG A 54 8.08 -0.80 18.50
CA ARG A 54 7.26 -0.67 17.28
C ARG A 54 8.12 -0.29 16.08
N ARG A 55 7.82 -0.88 14.92
CA ARG A 55 8.48 -0.51 13.66
C ARG A 55 7.74 0.64 12.98
N ARG A 56 8.45 1.44 12.19
CA ARG A 56 7.81 2.50 11.39
C ARG A 56 7.36 1.96 10.04
N PHE A 57 6.15 2.32 9.65
CA PHE A 57 5.59 2.06 8.32
C PHE A 57 5.10 3.36 7.66
N PRO A 58 5.31 3.54 6.35
CA PRO A 58 6.25 2.74 5.55
C PRO A 58 7.70 2.97 6.02
N SER A 59 8.65 2.20 5.48
CA SER A 59 10.07 2.35 5.85
C SER A 59 10.60 3.77 5.58
N ASP A 60 11.64 4.19 6.30
CA ASP A 60 12.26 5.51 6.12
C ASP A 60 12.70 5.80 4.68
N ARG A 61 13.11 4.75 3.96
CA ARG A 61 13.48 4.88 2.54
C ARG A 61 12.27 5.28 1.69
N VAL A 62 11.13 4.63 1.90
CA VAL A 62 9.87 4.89 1.21
C VAL A 62 9.35 6.28 1.56
N ARG A 63 9.45 6.69 2.82
CA ARG A 63 9.08 8.04 3.27
C ARG A 63 9.91 9.14 2.60
N ARG A 64 11.23 8.96 2.53
CA ARG A 64 12.11 9.91 1.82
C ARG A 64 11.79 9.99 0.32
N LEU A 65 11.32 8.90 -0.28
CA LEU A 65 10.85 8.92 -1.66
C LEU A 65 9.57 9.76 -1.79
N ASP A 66 8.58 9.57 -0.91
CA ASP A 66 7.37 10.40 -0.86
C ASP A 66 7.71 11.90 -0.66
N GLU A 67 8.58 12.23 0.29
CA GLU A 67 9.05 13.62 0.49
C GLU A 67 9.61 14.24 -0.79
N ARG A 68 10.36 13.47 -1.59
CA ARG A 68 10.86 13.92 -2.90
C ARG A 68 9.75 14.08 -3.91
N ILE A 69 8.79 13.15 -3.98
CA ILE A 69 7.62 13.26 -4.86
C ILE A 69 6.86 14.55 -4.57
N ARG A 70 6.58 14.83 -3.30
CA ARG A 70 5.90 16.07 -2.88
C ARG A 70 6.70 17.32 -3.22
N SER A 71 8.04 17.25 -3.17
CA SER A 71 8.91 18.33 -3.64
C SER A 71 8.77 18.56 -5.15
N TYR A 72 8.79 17.49 -5.96
CA TYR A 72 8.58 17.60 -7.41
C TYR A 72 7.20 18.16 -7.75
N GLN A 73 6.15 17.77 -7.02
CA GLN A 73 4.82 18.36 -7.21
C GLN A 73 4.83 19.86 -6.96
N LYS A 74 5.49 20.32 -5.90
CA LYS A 74 5.62 21.77 -5.60
C LYS A 74 6.40 22.54 -6.68
N GLN A 75 7.28 21.85 -7.41
CA GLN A 75 8.07 22.42 -8.50
C GLN A 75 7.31 22.42 -9.84
N GLY A 76 6.15 21.76 -9.91
CA GLY A 76 5.35 21.65 -11.13
C GLY A 76 5.77 20.50 -12.05
N ASP A 77 6.61 19.57 -11.57
CA ASP A 77 7.14 18.46 -12.36
C ASP A 77 6.16 17.27 -12.42
N GLY A 78 4.96 17.50 -12.96
CA GLY A 78 3.85 16.54 -12.96
C GLY A 78 4.19 15.18 -13.58
N GLU A 79 4.99 15.15 -14.66
CA GLU A 79 5.44 13.91 -15.29
C GLU A 79 6.29 13.05 -14.35
N ILE A 80 7.26 13.66 -13.67
CA ILE A 80 8.10 12.98 -12.67
C ILE A 80 7.24 12.48 -11.52
N VAL A 81 6.29 13.30 -11.05
CA VAL A 81 5.35 12.92 -9.98
C VAL A 81 4.58 11.66 -10.36
N VAL A 82 3.97 11.60 -11.55
CA VAL A 82 3.22 10.41 -12.00
C VAL A 82 4.11 9.16 -11.98
N ILE A 83 5.31 9.24 -12.54
CA ILE A 83 6.25 8.10 -12.60
C ILE A 83 6.60 7.61 -11.20
N LEU A 84 6.98 8.53 -10.32
CA LEU A 84 7.45 8.21 -8.99
C LEU A 84 6.31 7.73 -8.08
N VAL A 85 5.11 8.32 -8.18
CA VAL A 85 3.92 7.84 -7.46
C VAL A 85 3.61 6.41 -7.87
N MET A 86 3.55 6.10 -9.17
CA MET A 86 3.26 4.73 -9.61
C MET A 86 4.29 3.73 -9.12
N THR A 87 5.57 4.10 -9.17
CA THR A 87 6.66 3.27 -8.62
C THR A 87 6.49 3.05 -7.12
N LEU A 88 6.11 4.10 -6.38
CA LEU A 88 5.88 4.04 -4.95
C LEU A 88 4.67 3.16 -4.60
N LEU A 89 3.56 3.27 -5.33
CA LEU A 89 2.39 2.41 -5.14
C LEU A 89 2.70 0.94 -5.41
N GLU A 90 3.44 0.66 -6.47
CA GLU A 90 3.90 -0.70 -6.79
C GLU A 90 4.80 -1.25 -5.68
N THR A 91 5.71 -0.43 -5.14
CA THR A 91 6.58 -0.80 -4.02
C THR A 91 5.79 -1.10 -2.74
N ILE A 92 4.78 -0.29 -2.41
CA ILE A 92 3.98 -0.53 -1.20
C ILE A 92 3.09 -1.77 -1.37
N LEU A 93 2.54 -2.01 -2.57
CA LEU A 93 1.81 -3.26 -2.82
C LEU A 93 2.72 -4.48 -2.69
N GLU A 94 3.95 -4.42 -3.20
CA GLU A 94 4.93 -5.49 -3.00
C GLU A 94 5.16 -5.80 -1.51
N ASP A 95 5.35 -4.76 -0.69
CA ASP A 95 5.53 -4.90 0.75
C ASP A 95 4.31 -5.56 1.42
N ILE A 96 3.09 -5.16 1.05
CA ILE A 96 1.86 -5.78 1.59
C ILE A 96 1.76 -7.25 1.19
N LEU A 97 2.02 -7.59 -0.06
CA LEU A 97 1.95 -8.99 -0.52
C LEU A 97 3.00 -9.86 0.19
N ASP A 98 4.20 -9.32 0.38
CA ASP A 98 5.25 -9.98 1.15
C ASP A 98 4.82 -10.23 2.60
N ARG A 99 4.23 -9.22 3.25
CA ARG A 99 3.66 -9.31 4.61
C ARG A 99 2.51 -10.31 4.71
N MET A 100 1.62 -10.36 3.71
CA MET A 100 0.54 -11.34 3.66
C MET A 100 1.11 -12.75 3.57
N MET A 101 2.07 -13.00 2.68
CA MET A 101 2.69 -14.31 2.59
C MET A 101 3.40 -14.71 3.90
N ASP A 102 4.05 -13.77 4.58
CA ASP A 102 4.68 -14.00 5.88
C ASP A 102 3.62 -14.38 6.94
N ALA A 103 2.48 -13.69 6.94
CA ALA A 103 1.33 -14.00 7.79
C ALA A 103 0.74 -15.39 7.53
N HIS A 104 0.83 -15.89 6.29
CA HIS A 104 0.47 -17.26 5.93
C HIS A 104 1.55 -18.30 6.25
N GLY A 105 2.62 -17.91 6.95
CA GLY A 105 3.72 -18.80 7.33
C GLY A 105 4.71 -19.09 6.20
N GLY A 106 4.70 -18.27 5.13
CA GLY A 106 5.64 -18.38 4.02
C GLY A 106 7.04 -18.01 4.45
N ASP A 107 7.99 -18.94 4.36
CA ASP A 107 9.39 -18.66 4.65
C ASP A 107 10.01 -17.68 3.63
N LEU A 108 11.09 -17.02 4.04
CA LEU A 108 11.72 -15.97 3.24
C LEU A 108 12.18 -16.47 1.84
N PRO A 109 12.76 -17.68 1.68
CA PRO A 109 13.09 -18.22 0.35
C PRO A 109 11.88 -18.38 -0.57
N LEU A 110 10.77 -18.93 -0.07
CA LEU A 110 9.54 -19.11 -0.86
C LEU A 110 8.95 -17.77 -1.26
N ARG A 111 8.87 -16.81 -0.33
CA ARG A 111 8.33 -15.47 -0.61
C ARG A 111 9.13 -14.76 -1.69
N ARG A 112 10.46 -14.79 -1.62
CA ARG A 112 11.34 -14.23 -2.66
C ARG A 112 11.11 -14.89 -4.01
N MET A 113 11.05 -16.22 -4.05
CA MET A 113 10.79 -16.96 -5.28
C MET A 113 9.44 -16.59 -5.92
N ILE A 114 8.39 -16.45 -5.11
CA ILE A 114 7.08 -16.00 -5.59
C ILE A 114 7.17 -14.57 -6.15
N MET A 115 7.74 -13.62 -5.40
CA MET A 115 7.87 -12.22 -5.83
C MET A 115 8.71 -12.06 -7.10
N ASP A 116 9.75 -12.89 -7.28
CA ASP A 116 10.61 -12.90 -8.46
C ASP A 116 9.93 -13.52 -9.69
N SER A 117 9.02 -14.48 -9.49
CA SER A 117 8.25 -15.13 -10.57
C SER A 117 7.07 -14.26 -11.04
N GLN A 118 6.43 -13.52 -10.14
CA GLN A 118 5.26 -12.69 -10.43
C GLN A 118 5.66 -11.23 -10.65
N ARG A 119 6.49 -10.96 -11.66
CA ARG A 119 7.09 -9.62 -11.87
C ARG A 119 6.10 -8.53 -12.28
N SER A 120 5.02 -8.89 -12.98
CA SER A 120 4.08 -7.89 -13.46
C SER A 120 3.06 -7.54 -12.37
N ILE A 121 2.86 -6.24 -12.18
CA ILE A 121 1.88 -5.71 -11.23
C ILE A 121 0.45 -6.21 -11.50
N GLY A 122 0.09 -6.38 -12.78
CA GLY A 122 -1.21 -6.92 -13.17
C GLY A 122 -1.41 -8.36 -12.68
N VAL A 123 -0.36 -9.19 -12.73
CA VAL A 123 -0.43 -10.56 -12.21
C VAL A 123 -0.44 -10.59 -10.69
N ARG A 124 0.29 -9.68 -10.02
CA ARG A 124 0.23 -9.58 -8.57
C ARG A 124 -1.16 -9.20 -8.07
N ILE A 125 -1.80 -8.21 -8.69
CA ILE A 125 -3.16 -7.77 -8.34
C ILE A 125 -4.19 -8.85 -8.72
N GLY A 126 -4.11 -9.44 -9.91
CA GLY A 126 -5.15 -10.33 -10.43
C GLY A 126 -4.96 -11.82 -10.14
N LYS A 127 -3.86 -12.23 -9.49
CA LYS A 127 -3.63 -13.64 -9.13
C LYS A 127 -3.07 -13.81 -7.73
N LEU A 128 -1.96 -13.12 -7.42
CA LEU A 128 -1.29 -13.31 -6.12
C LEU A 128 -2.13 -12.75 -4.97
N PHE A 129 -2.68 -11.54 -5.12
CA PHE A 129 -3.53 -10.95 -4.10
C PHE A 129 -4.77 -11.82 -3.82
N PRO A 130 -5.58 -12.24 -4.82
CA PRO A 130 -6.72 -13.13 -4.57
C PRO A 130 -6.36 -14.46 -3.94
N ALA A 131 -5.21 -15.04 -4.32
CA ALA A 131 -4.73 -16.29 -3.74
C ALA A 131 -4.39 -16.15 -2.24
N LEU A 132 -3.99 -14.97 -1.78
CA LEU A 132 -3.68 -14.68 -0.38
C LEU A 132 -4.92 -14.18 0.39
N ALA A 133 -5.65 -13.22 -0.18
CA ALA A 133 -6.79 -12.55 0.45
C ALA A 133 -8.08 -13.41 0.44
N GLY A 134 -8.22 -14.30 -0.54
CA GLY A 134 -9.45 -15.05 -0.79
C GLY A 134 -10.56 -14.25 -1.48
N GLU A 135 -10.27 -13.03 -1.95
CA GLU A 135 -11.18 -12.13 -2.67
C GLU A 135 -10.39 -11.24 -3.63
N GLU A 136 -11.08 -10.65 -4.62
CA GLU A 136 -10.44 -9.78 -5.60
C GLU A 136 -10.00 -8.44 -4.98
N PHE A 137 -8.92 -7.84 -5.48
CA PHE A 137 -8.41 -6.57 -4.97
C PHE A 137 -9.45 -5.44 -5.06
N GLU A 138 -10.21 -5.41 -6.15
CA GLU A 138 -11.32 -4.48 -6.37
C GLU A 138 -12.42 -4.62 -5.33
N GLU A 139 -12.74 -5.86 -4.92
CA GLU A 139 -13.77 -6.15 -3.92
C GLU A 139 -13.28 -5.69 -2.53
N ALA A 140 -12.06 -6.08 -2.16
CA ALA A 140 -11.43 -5.65 -0.91
C ALA A 140 -11.36 -4.12 -0.80
N ALA A 141 -10.92 -3.43 -1.87
CA ALA A 141 -10.86 -1.97 -1.89
C ALA A 141 -12.24 -1.33 -1.78
N ALA A 142 -13.26 -1.87 -2.46
CA ALA A 142 -14.63 -1.36 -2.38
C ALA A 142 -15.23 -1.50 -0.99
N GLU A 143 -15.03 -2.65 -0.33
CA GLU A 143 -15.49 -2.89 1.04
C GLU A 143 -14.82 -1.94 2.04
N LEU A 144 -13.56 -1.58 1.80
CA LEU A 144 -12.80 -0.65 2.61
C LEU A 144 -13.07 0.84 2.30
N GLY A 145 -14.04 1.13 1.43
CA GLY A 145 -14.46 2.50 1.09
C GLY A 145 -13.68 3.15 -0.05
N TYR A 146 -12.86 2.39 -0.78
CA TYR A 146 -11.99 2.85 -1.88
C TYR A 146 -12.38 2.22 -3.22
N ARG A 147 -13.69 2.16 -3.51
CA ARG A 147 -14.24 1.51 -4.72
C ARG A 147 -13.58 1.95 -6.04
N ASP A 148 -13.33 3.25 -6.19
CA ASP A 148 -12.80 3.81 -7.44
C ASP A 148 -11.27 3.75 -7.54
N PHE A 149 -10.58 3.45 -6.42
CA PHE A 149 -9.12 3.44 -6.36
C PHE A 149 -8.47 2.51 -7.39
N PRO A 150 -8.87 1.22 -7.53
CA PRO A 150 -8.26 0.31 -8.50
C PRO A 150 -8.39 0.81 -9.94
N LYS A 151 -9.53 1.42 -10.28
CA LYS A 151 -9.77 1.98 -11.62
C LYS A 151 -8.85 3.18 -11.88
N HIS A 152 -8.79 4.13 -10.95
CA HIS A 152 -7.91 5.29 -11.07
C HIS A 152 -6.44 4.89 -11.15
N TRP A 153 -6.02 3.92 -10.32
CA TRP A 153 -4.67 3.40 -10.37
C TRP A 153 -4.35 2.74 -11.73
N ARG A 154 -5.26 1.91 -12.25
CA ARG A 154 -5.11 1.30 -13.58
C ARG A 154 -4.95 2.34 -14.68
N THR A 155 -5.80 3.35 -14.71
CA THR A 155 -5.74 4.45 -15.68
C THR A 155 -4.42 5.24 -15.58
N MET A 156 -3.98 5.58 -14.37
CA MET A 156 -2.72 6.28 -14.17
C MET A 156 -1.51 5.44 -14.61
N ARG A 157 -1.56 4.13 -14.33
CA ARG A 157 -0.54 3.18 -14.74
C ARG A 157 -0.45 3.05 -16.26
N GLU A 158 -1.58 2.95 -16.94
CA GLU A 158 -1.66 2.91 -18.41
C GLU A 158 -1.08 4.19 -19.02
N ALA A 159 -1.42 5.35 -18.46
CA ALA A 159 -0.88 6.63 -18.92
C ALA A 159 0.65 6.72 -18.74
N ARG A 160 1.18 6.32 -17.57
CA ARG A 160 2.63 6.22 -17.34
C ARG A 160 3.27 5.29 -18.35
N ASN A 161 2.72 4.09 -18.54
CA ASN A 161 3.30 3.10 -19.45
C ASN A 161 3.33 3.61 -20.91
N ALA A 162 2.27 4.29 -21.35
CA ALA A 162 2.22 4.91 -22.67
C ALA A 162 3.24 6.04 -22.85
N PHE A 163 3.57 6.75 -21.76
CA PHE A 163 4.61 7.79 -21.74
C PHE A 163 6.03 7.21 -21.76
N ILE A 164 6.30 6.14 -21.02
CA ILE A 164 7.65 5.56 -20.90
C ILE A 164 8.00 4.61 -22.06
N HIS A 165 7.06 3.79 -22.51
CA HIS A 165 7.36 2.59 -23.31
C HIS A 165 6.74 2.58 -24.72
N ASP A 166 6.07 3.67 -25.13
CA ASP A 166 5.15 3.72 -26.28
C ASP A 166 4.00 2.71 -26.17
N SER A 167 2.76 3.18 -26.26
CA SER A 167 1.61 2.26 -26.17
C SER A 167 1.48 1.46 -27.46
N PRO A 168 1.44 0.10 -27.42
CA PRO A 168 1.29 -0.72 -28.62
C PRO A 168 -0.03 -0.48 -29.36
N PHE A 169 -1.02 0.13 -28.72
CA PHE A 169 -2.35 0.38 -29.29
C PHE A 169 -2.73 1.86 -29.39
N GLY A 170 -2.00 2.75 -28.70
CA GLY A 170 -2.32 4.18 -28.62
C GLY A 170 -1.27 5.12 -29.21
N GLY A 171 -0.13 4.59 -29.65
CA GLY A 171 1.02 5.40 -30.04
C GLY A 171 1.78 6.00 -28.84
N PRO A 172 2.89 6.71 -29.08
CA PRO A 172 3.65 7.41 -28.06
C PRO A 172 2.81 8.48 -27.39
N ARG A 173 2.82 8.52 -26.05
CA ARG A 173 2.32 9.69 -25.34
C ARG A 173 3.52 10.57 -25.00
N GLU A 174 3.74 11.64 -25.78
CA GLU A 174 4.90 12.51 -25.60
C GLU A 174 4.88 13.31 -24.29
N ARG A 175 3.70 13.52 -23.69
CA ARG A 175 3.51 14.32 -22.47
C ARG A 175 2.42 13.79 -21.55
N LEU A 176 2.63 13.96 -20.25
CA LEU A 176 1.55 13.82 -19.26
C LEU A 176 0.97 15.19 -18.94
N ASP A 177 -0.34 15.26 -18.80
CA ASP A 177 -1.02 16.51 -18.44
C ASP A 177 -0.64 16.89 -17.00
N ALA A 178 -0.44 18.18 -16.73
CA ALA A 178 -0.08 18.70 -15.41
C ALA A 178 -1.10 18.27 -14.34
N ARG A 179 -2.38 18.19 -14.72
CA ARG A 179 -3.46 17.69 -13.86
C ARG A 179 -3.24 16.23 -13.41
N MET A 180 -2.55 15.42 -14.20
CA MET A 180 -2.23 14.03 -13.82
C MET A 180 -1.27 13.96 -12.65
N GLY A 181 -0.40 14.96 -12.47
CA GLY A 181 0.46 15.05 -11.28
C GLY A 181 -0.38 15.25 -10.01
N GLU A 182 -1.38 16.14 -10.07
CA GLU A 182 -2.34 16.36 -8.97
C GLU A 182 -3.16 15.09 -8.69
N ASP A 183 -3.71 14.46 -9.73
CA ASP A 183 -4.47 13.21 -9.61
C ASP A 183 -3.62 12.08 -9.03
N ALA A 184 -2.32 12.01 -9.38
CA ALA A 184 -1.38 11.05 -8.82
C ALA A 184 -1.15 11.29 -7.33
N MET A 185 -1.05 12.55 -6.88
CA MET A 185 -0.94 12.86 -5.45
C MET A 185 -2.19 12.46 -4.66
N VAL A 186 -3.39 12.69 -5.21
CA VAL A 186 -4.65 12.22 -4.60
C VAL A 186 -4.63 10.70 -4.46
N LEU A 187 -4.19 10.00 -5.51
CA LEU A 187 -4.09 8.55 -5.50
C LEU A 187 -3.05 8.06 -4.47
N LEU A 188 -1.92 8.75 -4.32
CA LEU A 188 -0.91 8.42 -3.30
C LEU A 188 -1.49 8.50 -1.88
N ASP A 189 -2.19 9.58 -1.56
CA ASP A 189 -2.78 9.77 -0.23
C ASP A 189 -3.89 8.74 0.05
N GLN A 190 -4.69 8.39 -0.97
CA GLN A 190 -5.67 7.30 -0.87
C GLN A 190 -4.99 5.94 -0.66
N ALA A 191 -3.91 5.67 -1.39
CA ALA A 191 -3.21 4.40 -1.32
C ALA A 191 -2.68 4.13 0.08
N TYR A 192 -2.09 5.11 0.76
CA TYR A 192 -1.61 4.93 2.12
C TYR A 192 -2.71 4.45 3.07
N ARG A 193 -3.89 5.05 2.98
CA ARG A 193 -5.02 4.66 3.85
C ARG A 193 -5.55 3.28 3.49
N LEU A 194 -5.77 3.01 2.20
CA LEU A 194 -6.23 1.71 1.72
C LEU A 194 -5.24 0.61 2.12
N PHE A 195 -3.95 0.83 1.93
CA PHE A 195 -2.90 -0.15 2.21
C PHE A 195 -2.73 -0.45 3.70
N VAL A 196 -2.92 0.53 4.57
CA VAL A 196 -3.00 0.30 6.02
C VAL A 196 -4.22 -0.56 6.37
N LEU A 197 -5.37 -0.27 5.77
CA LEU A 197 -6.59 -1.08 5.99
C LEU A 197 -6.42 -2.52 5.48
N LEU A 198 -5.83 -2.71 4.29
CA LEU A 198 -5.52 -4.04 3.74
C LEU A 198 -4.55 -4.79 4.65
N ASN A 199 -3.47 -4.14 5.11
CA ASN A 199 -2.53 -4.77 6.03
C ASN A 199 -3.24 -5.20 7.32
N ASN A 200 -4.03 -4.32 7.94
CA ASN A 200 -4.72 -4.67 9.19
C ASN A 200 -5.71 -5.84 8.98
N ARG A 201 -6.44 -5.86 7.87
CA ARG A 201 -7.39 -6.94 7.54
C ARG A 201 -6.71 -8.27 7.21
N PHE A 202 -5.63 -8.27 6.44
CA PHE A 202 -5.06 -9.51 5.86
C PHE A 202 -3.77 -9.97 6.51
N VAL A 203 -3.06 -9.09 7.20
CA VAL A 203 -1.84 -9.42 7.96
C VAL A 203 -2.20 -9.56 9.43
N ALA A 204 -2.75 -8.52 10.04
CA ALA A 204 -2.99 -8.49 11.49
C ALA A 204 -4.13 -9.41 11.94
N ASP A 205 -5.32 -9.27 11.34
CA ASP A 205 -6.47 -10.12 11.69
C ASP A 205 -6.27 -11.56 11.19
N GLY A 206 -5.50 -11.73 10.11
CA GLY A 206 -5.21 -13.02 9.48
C GLY A 206 -4.50 -14.02 10.41
N HIS A 207 -3.73 -13.53 11.40
CA HIS A 207 -3.03 -14.36 12.38
C HIS A 207 -3.96 -15.08 13.37
N THR A 208 -5.24 -14.70 13.47
CA THR A 208 -6.18 -15.32 14.41
C THR A 208 -6.84 -16.60 13.89
N ARG A 209 -6.50 -17.04 12.68
CA ARG A 209 -7.15 -18.19 11.99
C ARG A 209 -6.32 -19.48 11.93
N SER A 210 -5.14 -19.53 12.53
CA SER A 210 -4.32 -20.76 12.63
C SER A 210 -4.49 -21.49 13.97
#